data_AF-A0A0N0DB18-F1
#
_entry.id   AF-A0A0N0DB18-F1
#
_cell.length_a   1.000
_cell.length_b   1.000
_cell.length_c   1.000
_cell.angle_alpha   90.00
_cell.angle_beta   90.00
_cell.angle_gamma   90.00
#
_symmetry.space_group_name_H-M   'P 1'
#
loop_
_entity.id
_entity.type
_entity.pdbx_description
1 polymer ?
#
loop_
_entity_poly.entity_id
_entity_poly.type
_entity_poly.pdbx_seq_one_letter_code
_entity_poly.pdbx_strand_id
1 'polypeptide(L)'
;MAPKVEKPDTPEKAVNELMVNGKTRRLTDQQKQERKDAHCEPFMANKDVESFVQESNVKAILDKLLGPDKDNRKLAAYIVKKAARAFLTAVFIAADREGGIKDLQQEDFTDANLPITVKEAEDEDDTCLRVCSIGSNQTLPYFSGWREISQDDYEKYQWAFLAPTFEEDDFSYEFHQNLRLPFVYLPNPKPDRGYFGKVLKLGLRIDHQRLTSFEMNPKSKEKHVEVAVKFMNTDNSMANSDVKKFYEREKTTLELMRGLKDLHLIRAIAAYTKGTSRCFIFPWAEGGNLDTFWRTDQSDLDENLVRWALDQMTGIAGGIQTSQ
;
A
#
# COMPACT_ATOMS: atom_id res chain seq x y z
N MET A 1 -34.41 11.11 -10.55
CA MET A 1 -34.28 10.16 -9.43
C MET A 1 -32.81 10.01 -9.11
N ALA A 2 -32.34 10.53 -7.96
CA ALA A 2 -31.00 10.21 -7.48
C ALA A 2 -30.97 8.73 -7.07
N PRO A 3 -29.91 7.96 -7.39
CA PRO A 3 -29.82 6.58 -6.94
C PRO A 3 -29.73 6.58 -5.40
N LYS A 4 -30.70 5.93 -4.76
CA LYS A 4 -30.59 5.59 -3.33
C LYS A 4 -29.35 4.71 -3.18
N VAL A 5 -28.31 5.25 -2.56
CA VAL A 5 -27.20 4.42 -2.07
C VAL A 5 -27.78 3.61 -0.92
N GLU A 6 -28.10 2.34 -1.18
CA GLU A 6 -28.47 1.38 -0.14
C GLU A 6 -27.35 1.37 0.90
N LYS A 7 -27.69 1.62 2.17
CA LYS A 7 -26.75 1.43 3.27
C LYS A 7 -26.39 -0.06 3.31
N PRO A 8 -25.12 -0.43 3.49
CA PRO A 8 -24.72 -1.83 3.56
C PRO A 8 -25.47 -2.57 4.68
N ASP A 9 -26.07 -3.72 4.35
CA ASP A 9 -26.93 -4.50 5.24
C ASP A 9 -26.17 -5.10 6.43
N THR A 10 -24.86 -5.31 6.30
CA THR A 10 -24.01 -5.93 7.32
C THR A 10 -22.70 -5.14 7.55
N PRO A 11 -22.09 -5.18 8.75
CA PRO A 11 -20.83 -4.49 9.03
C PRO A 11 -19.69 -4.89 8.09
N GLU A 12 -19.63 -6.16 7.70
CA GLU A 12 -18.61 -6.72 6.80
C GLU A 12 -18.71 -6.08 5.41
N LYS A 13 -19.95 -5.95 4.89
CA LYS A 13 -20.24 -5.27 3.62
C LYS A 13 -19.83 -3.80 3.69
N ALA A 14 -20.06 -3.14 4.83
CA ALA A 14 -19.65 -1.74 5.03
C ALA A 14 -18.13 -1.56 4.99
N VAL A 15 -17.38 -2.42 5.67
CA VAL A 15 -15.91 -2.42 5.64
C VAL A 15 -15.39 -2.69 4.22
N ASN A 16 -15.98 -3.66 3.52
CA ASN A 16 -15.59 -4.01 2.16
C ASN A 16 -15.87 -2.88 1.14
N GLU A 17 -16.96 -2.13 1.30
CA GLU A 17 -17.31 -1.01 0.41
C GLU A 17 -16.34 0.18 0.50
N LEU A 18 -15.60 0.29 1.62
CA LEU A 18 -14.59 1.33 1.86
C LEU A 18 -13.21 1.00 1.30
N MET A 19 -12.98 -0.27 0.90
CA MET A 19 -11.69 -0.69 0.36
C MET A 19 -11.35 0.07 -0.93
N VAL A 20 -10.20 0.76 -0.92
CA VAL A 20 -9.58 1.29 -2.14
C VAL A 20 -9.32 0.12 -3.09
N ASN A 21 -9.54 0.32 -4.40
CA ASN A 21 -9.49 -0.73 -5.42
C ASN A 21 -10.47 -1.91 -5.18
N GLY A 22 -11.39 -1.86 -4.22
CA GLY A 22 -12.30 -2.97 -3.90
C GLY A 22 -13.33 -3.28 -4.99
N LYS A 23 -13.69 -2.28 -5.82
CA LYS A 23 -14.68 -2.43 -6.89
C LYS A 23 -14.01 -2.90 -8.18
N THR A 24 -14.18 -4.18 -8.52
CA THR A 24 -13.60 -4.80 -9.73
C THR A 24 -14.60 -5.02 -10.87
N ARG A 25 -15.90 -4.84 -10.63
CA ARG A 25 -16.98 -5.13 -11.61
C ARG A 25 -16.88 -4.38 -12.95
N ARG A 26 -16.08 -3.31 -13.01
CA ARG A 26 -15.88 -2.48 -14.21
C ARG A 26 -14.55 -2.75 -14.93
N LEU A 27 -13.72 -3.66 -14.40
CA LEU A 27 -12.41 -3.98 -14.99
C LEU A 27 -12.52 -5.21 -15.91
N THR A 28 -11.87 -5.14 -17.07
CA THR A 28 -11.63 -6.31 -17.94
C THR A 28 -10.68 -7.29 -17.24
N ASP A 29 -10.63 -8.54 -17.67
CA ASP A 29 -9.71 -9.52 -17.07
C ASP A 29 -8.23 -9.11 -17.25
N GLN A 30 -7.91 -8.49 -18.39
CA GLN A 30 -6.61 -7.85 -18.60
C GLN A 30 -6.33 -6.77 -17.55
N GLN A 31 -7.28 -5.86 -17.30
CA GLN A 31 -7.12 -4.80 -16.29
C GLN A 31 -7.04 -5.36 -14.87
N LYS A 32 -7.73 -6.47 -14.57
CA LYS A 32 -7.60 -7.15 -13.26
C LYS A 32 -6.19 -7.72 -13.08
N GLN A 33 -5.61 -8.30 -14.13
CA GLN A 33 -4.25 -8.82 -14.11
C GLN A 33 -3.24 -7.68 -14.01
N GLU A 34 -3.36 -6.62 -14.82
CA GLU A 34 -2.50 -5.43 -14.75
C GLU A 34 -2.51 -4.80 -13.36
N ARG A 35 -3.69 -4.70 -12.73
CA ARG A 35 -3.83 -4.22 -11.36
C ARG A 35 -3.08 -5.11 -10.35
N LYS A 36 -3.14 -6.43 -10.52
CA LYS A 36 -2.41 -7.37 -9.66
C LYS A 36 -0.91 -7.20 -9.84
N ASP A 37 -0.44 -7.11 -11.08
CA ASP A 37 0.98 -6.93 -11.40
C ASP A 37 1.52 -5.57 -10.92
N ALA A 38 0.64 -4.58 -10.78
CA ALA A 38 0.95 -3.25 -10.28
C ALA A 38 0.95 -3.13 -8.74
N HIS A 39 0.80 -4.23 -7.98
CA HIS A 39 0.63 -4.21 -6.52
C HIS A 39 -0.51 -3.28 -6.05
N CYS A 40 -1.63 -3.26 -6.80
CA CYS A 40 -2.82 -2.46 -6.49
C CYS A 40 -3.97 -3.34 -5.96
N GLU A 41 -3.65 -4.27 -5.06
CA GLU A 41 -4.63 -5.07 -4.33
C GLU A 41 -5.54 -4.17 -3.46
N PRO A 42 -6.78 -4.61 -3.14
CA PRO A 42 -7.65 -3.80 -2.30
C PRO A 42 -7.11 -3.58 -0.89
N PHE A 43 -7.14 -2.35 -0.39
CA PHE A 43 -6.70 -2.01 0.97
C PHE A 43 -7.59 -0.94 1.58
N MET A 44 -7.56 -0.82 2.91
CA MET A 44 -8.25 0.22 3.64
C MET A 44 -7.29 1.37 3.91
N ALA A 45 -7.65 2.58 3.49
CA ALA A 45 -6.79 3.74 3.66
C ALA A 45 -6.89 4.33 5.08
N ASN A 46 -5.83 4.99 5.55
CA ASN A 46 -5.74 5.52 6.91
C ASN A 46 -6.91 6.43 7.30
N LYS A 47 -7.32 7.38 6.45
CA LYS A 47 -8.49 8.23 6.75
C LYS A 47 -9.80 7.46 6.77
N ASP A 48 -9.90 6.38 5.99
CA ASP A 48 -11.08 5.53 5.98
C ASP A 48 -11.12 4.68 7.27
N VAL A 49 -9.98 4.19 7.78
CA VAL A 49 -9.87 3.60 9.13
C VAL A 49 -10.30 4.59 10.20
N GLU A 50 -9.69 5.78 10.23
CA GLU A 50 -9.98 6.83 11.22
C GLU A 50 -11.46 7.21 11.21
N SER A 51 -12.04 7.47 10.05
CA SER A 51 -13.45 7.89 9.95
C SER A 51 -14.44 6.77 10.31
N PHE A 52 -14.09 5.51 10.05
CA PHE A 52 -14.94 4.37 10.36
C PHE A 52 -14.87 4.00 11.84
N VAL A 53 -13.65 3.94 12.41
CA VAL A 53 -13.38 3.53 13.80
C VAL A 53 -13.52 4.73 14.74
N GLN A 54 -14.71 5.30 14.77
CA GLN A 54 -15.13 6.32 15.74
C GLN A 54 -15.94 5.65 16.87
N GLU A 55 -15.83 6.13 18.11
CA GLU A 55 -16.45 5.46 19.27
C GLU A 55 -17.94 5.16 19.06
N SER A 56 -18.71 6.11 18.50
CA SER A 56 -20.13 5.92 18.22
C SER A 56 -20.39 4.84 17.17
N ASN A 57 -19.56 4.79 16.12
CA ASN A 57 -19.69 3.82 15.04
C ASN A 57 -19.29 2.43 15.50
N VAL A 58 -18.15 2.32 16.19
CA VAL A 58 -17.67 1.05 16.78
C VAL A 58 -18.70 0.51 17.76
N LYS A 59 -19.21 1.33 18.68
CA LYS A 59 -20.26 0.91 19.60
C LYS A 59 -21.51 0.41 18.87
N ALA A 60 -21.96 1.11 17.83
CA ALA A 60 -23.13 0.68 17.06
C ALA A 60 -22.91 -0.67 16.35
N ILE A 61 -21.69 -0.92 15.85
CA ILE A 61 -21.31 -2.22 15.28
C ILE A 61 -21.29 -3.30 16.36
N LEU A 62 -20.67 -3.03 17.52
CA LEU A 62 -20.65 -3.95 18.65
C LEU A 62 -22.06 -4.29 19.14
N ASP A 63 -22.95 -3.30 19.29
CA ASP A 63 -24.35 -3.53 19.67
C ASP A 63 -25.09 -4.40 18.65
N LYS A 64 -24.74 -4.28 17.36
CA LYS A 64 -25.34 -5.10 16.28
C LYS A 64 -24.82 -6.53 16.29
N LEU A 65 -23.54 -6.74 16.61
CA LEU A 65 -22.90 -8.06 16.57
C LEU A 65 -23.08 -8.85 17.89
N LEU A 66 -22.88 -8.17 19.02
CA LEU A 66 -22.86 -8.76 20.37
C LEU A 66 -24.17 -8.54 21.15
N GLY A 67 -25.07 -7.69 20.63
CA GLY A 67 -26.21 -7.18 21.38
C GLY A 67 -25.85 -5.97 22.26
N PRO A 68 -26.85 -5.16 22.69
CA PRO A 68 -26.59 -3.97 23.49
C PRO A 68 -26.06 -4.31 24.89
N ASP A 69 -24.85 -3.86 25.21
CA ASP A 69 -24.22 -4.04 26.53
C ASP A 69 -23.51 -2.75 27.00
N LYS A 70 -23.42 -2.54 28.31
CA LYS A 70 -22.65 -1.43 28.90
C LYS A 70 -21.15 -1.58 28.63
N ASP A 71 -20.65 -2.81 28.57
CA ASP A 71 -19.24 -3.11 28.30
C ASP A 71 -18.86 -2.83 26.85
N ASN A 72 -19.82 -2.79 25.91
CA ASN A 72 -19.57 -2.36 24.52
C ASN A 72 -18.99 -0.94 24.45
N ARG A 73 -19.32 -0.07 25.42
CA ARG A 73 -18.71 1.27 25.48
C ARG A 73 -17.23 1.21 25.84
N LYS A 74 -16.85 0.35 26.79
CA LYS A 74 -15.44 0.16 27.17
C LYS A 74 -14.65 -0.50 26.04
N LEU A 75 -15.25 -1.51 25.41
CA LEU A 75 -14.69 -2.19 24.24
C LEU A 75 -14.51 -1.24 23.05
N ALA A 76 -15.48 -0.37 22.77
CA ALA A 76 -15.35 0.65 21.74
C ALA A 76 -14.18 1.62 22.03
N ALA A 77 -14.06 2.10 23.27
CA ALA A 77 -12.96 2.99 23.65
C ALA A 77 -11.58 2.32 23.51
N TYR A 78 -11.49 1.03 23.86
CA TYR A 78 -10.29 0.21 23.65
C TYR A 78 -9.93 0.11 22.16
N ILE A 79 -10.90 -0.27 21.32
CA ILE A 79 -10.71 -0.45 19.87
C ILE A 79 -10.22 0.84 19.23
N VAL A 80 -10.90 1.97 19.47
CA VAL A 80 -10.55 3.27 18.89
C VAL A 80 -9.15 3.70 19.30
N LYS A 81 -8.74 3.38 20.53
CA LYS A 81 -7.44 3.81 21.07
C LYS A 81 -6.26 2.95 20.57
N LYS A 82 -6.43 1.64 20.44
CA LYS A 82 -5.29 0.71 20.27
C LYS A 82 -5.44 -0.35 19.19
N ALA A 83 -6.65 -0.70 18.77
CA ALA A 83 -6.92 -1.97 18.06
C ALA A 83 -7.83 -1.77 16.85
N ALA A 84 -7.68 -0.65 16.13
CA ALA A 84 -8.55 -0.28 15.03
C ALA A 84 -8.44 -1.27 13.86
N ARG A 85 -7.21 -1.58 13.44
CA ARG A 85 -6.93 -2.51 12.32
C ARG A 85 -7.24 -3.95 12.71
N ALA A 86 -6.95 -4.32 13.96
CA ALA A 86 -7.29 -5.63 14.52
C ALA A 86 -8.81 -5.86 14.52
N PHE A 87 -9.57 -4.87 14.99
CA PHE A 87 -11.04 -4.89 14.98
C PHE A 87 -11.60 -4.94 13.56
N LEU A 88 -11.11 -4.10 12.65
CA LEU A 88 -11.56 -4.08 11.27
C LEU A 88 -11.34 -5.42 10.56
N THR A 89 -10.22 -6.09 10.85
CA THR A 89 -9.95 -7.44 10.35
C THR A 89 -10.96 -8.45 10.90
N ALA A 90 -11.20 -8.45 12.21
CA ALA A 90 -12.18 -9.33 12.86
C ALA A 90 -13.60 -9.12 12.31
N VAL A 91 -14.01 -7.86 12.12
CA VAL A 91 -15.29 -7.52 11.48
C VAL A 91 -15.30 -8.02 10.04
N PHE A 92 -14.27 -7.77 9.25
CA PHE A 92 -14.23 -8.15 7.84
C PHE A 92 -14.41 -9.65 7.59
N ILE A 93 -13.88 -10.49 8.48
CA ILE A 93 -14.02 -11.96 8.40
C ILE A 93 -15.21 -12.51 9.18
N ALA A 94 -16.02 -11.63 9.80
CA ALA A 94 -17.14 -12.02 10.67
C ALA A 94 -16.74 -12.89 11.88
N ALA A 95 -15.55 -12.66 12.45
CA ALA A 95 -15.00 -13.44 13.57
C ALA A 95 -15.86 -13.38 14.85
N ASP A 96 -16.69 -12.35 14.99
CA ASP A 96 -17.48 -12.16 16.21
C ASP A 96 -18.60 -13.20 16.40
N ARG A 97 -18.91 -13.99 15.37
CA ARG A 97 -19.74 -15.20 15.51
C ARG A 97 -19.14 -16.21 16.49
N GLU A 98 -17.86 -16.06 16.83
CA GLU A 98 -17.09 -16.93 17.70
C GLU A 98 -16.64 -16.21 18.99
N GLY A 99 -17.13 -14.99 19.25
CA GLY A 99 -16.69 -14.18 20.39
C GLY A 99 -15.37 -13.45 20.20
N GLY A 100 -14.78 -13.55 19.00
CA GLY A 100 -13.41 -13.11 18.74
C GLY A 100 -13.12 -11.66 19.10
N ILE A 101 -14.07 -10.73 18.96
CA ILE A 101 -13.81 -9.30 19.29
C ILE A 101 -13.60 -9.12 20.80
N LYS A 102 -14.30 -9.88 21.65
CA LYS A 102 -14.11 -9.81 23.10
C LYS A 102 -12.77 -10.42 23.51
N ASP A 103 -12.37 -11.53 22.88
CA ASP A 103 -11.10 -12.21 23.15
C ASP A 103 -9.91 -11.27 22.88
N LEU A 104 -9.95 -10.50 21.78
CA LEU A 104 -8.91 -9.51 21.46
C LEU A 104 -8.75 -8.46 22.57
N GLN A 105 -9.83 -8.07 23.26
CA GLN A 105 -9.73 -7.10 24.35
C GLN A 105 -9.23 -7.73 25.65
N GLN A 106 -9.74 -8.90 26.01
CA GLN A 106 -9.38 -9.57 27.26
C GLN A 106 -7.86 -9.80 27.37
N GLU A 107 -7.21 -9.94 26.23
CA GLU A 107 -5.81 -10.32 26.09
C GLU A 107 -4.92 -9.13 25.63
N ASP A 108 -5.45 -7.89 25.70
CA ASP A 108 -4.80 -6.61 25.30
C ASP A 108 -4.15 -6.68 23.89
N PHE A 109 -4.81 -7.34 22.93
CA PHE A 109 -4.36 -7.42 21.55
C PHE A 109 -4.58 -6.12 20.78
N THR A 110 -3.48 -5.49 20.39
CA THR A 110 -3.46 -4.18 19.71
C THR A 110 -3.01 -4.29 18.26
N ASP A 111 -3.13 -3.19 17.52
CA ASP A 111 -2.60 -3.10 16.16
C ASP A 111 -1.07 -3.33 16.09
N ALA A 112 -0.35 -3.14 17.21
CA ALA A 112 1.10 -3.39 17.30
C ALA A 112 1.46 -4.89 17.30
N ASN A 113 0.48 -5.77 17.55
CA ASN A 113 0.69 -7.21 17.53
C ASN A 113 0.50 -7.80 16.11
N LEU A 114 0.04 -6.99 15.16
CA LEU A 114 -0.07 -7.35 13.75
C LEU A 114 1.29 -7.17 13.03
N PRO A 115 1.59 -7.97 11.99
CA PRO A 115 0.76 -9.05 11.48
C PRO A 115 0.99 -10.38 12.19
N ILE A 116 -0.04 -11.22 12.21
CA ILE A 116 0.01 -12.60 12.70
C ILE A 116 0.33 -13.59 11.59
N THR A 117 0.67 -14.82 11.97
CA THR A 117 0.81 -15.97 11.07
C THR A 117 0.33 -17.24 11.77
N VAL A 118 -0.33 -18.14 11.04
CA VAL A 118 -0.76 -19.46 11.51
C VAL A 118 0.32 -20.47 11.12
N LYS A 119 0.73 -21.30 12.07
CA LYS A 119 1.74 -22.34 11.89
C LYS A 119 1.22 -23.65 12.42
N GLU A 120 1.61 -24.74 11.80
CA GLU A 120 1.48 -26.07 12.39
C GLU A 120 2.43 -26.17 13.60
N ALA A 121 1.91 -26.71 14.71
CA ALA A 121 2.71 -27.15 15.84
C ALA A 121 3.00 -28.64 15.68
N GLU A 122 4.28 -29.01 15.74
CA GLU A 122 4.70 -30.40 15.80
C GLU A 122 4.56 -30.87 17.25
N ASP A 123 3.40 -31.41 17.62
CA ASP A 123 3.22 -32.20 18.84
C ASP A 123 3.12 -33.69 18.48
N GLU A 124 3.68 -34.56 19.32
CA GLU A 124 3.96 -35.98 19.02
C GLU A 124 2.71 -36.84 18.70
N ASP A 125 1.50 -36.36 18.98
CA ASP A 125 0.25 -37.12 18.83
C ASP A 125 -0.91 -36.37 18.11
N ASP A 126 -0.78 -35.07 17.79
CA ASP A 126 -1.81 -34.32 17.04
C ASP A 126 -1.24 -33.06 16.36
N THR A 127 -1.68 -32.77 15.13
CA THR A 127 -1.24 -31.56 14.40
C THR A 127 -2.12 -30.38 14.81
N CYS A 128 -1.72 -29.65 15.84
CA CYS A 128 -2.46 -28.46 16.27
C CYS A 128 -1.96 -27.20 15.55
N LEU A 129 -2.87 -26.29 15.18
CA LEU A 129 -2.49 -24.97 14.67
C LEU A 129 -2.17 -24.01 15.83
N ARG A 130 -1.14 -23.19 15.66
CA ARG A 130 -0.81 -22.07 16.57
C ARG A 130 -0.70 -20.76 15.81
N VAL A 131 -1.23 -19.71 16.40
CA VAL A 131 -1.09 -18.34 15.90
C VAL A 131 0.12 -17.68 16.55
N CYS A 132 0.96 -17.02 15.76
CA CYS A 132 2.17 -16.31 16.20
C CYS A 132 2.21 -14.90 15.58
N SER A 133 2.98 -13.97 16.14
CA SER A 133 3.38 -12.78 15.38
C SER A 133 4.36 -13.18 14.26
N ILE A 134 4.32 -12.46 13.13
CA ILE A 134 5.26 -12.72 12.04
C ILE A 134 6.71 -12.58 12.54
N GLY A 135 7.59 -13.48 12.12
CA GLY A 135 8.99 -13.49 12.58
C GLY A 135 9.20 -13.97 14.02
N SER A 136 8.13 -14.32 14.74
CA SER A 136 8.20 -14.91 16.07
C SER A 136 7.67 -16.35 16.08
N ASN A 137 8.11 -17.11 17.08
CA ASN A 137 7.56 -18.43 17.41
C ASN A 137 6.75 -18.39 18.72
N GLN A 138 6.57 -17.20 19.30
CA GLN A 138 5.74 -17.03 20.48
C GLN A 138 4.27 -17.15 20.07
N THR A 139 3.60 -18.15 20.64
CA THR A 139 2.16 -18.36 20.45
C THR A 139 1.38 -17.21 21.05
N LEU A 140 0.34 -16.81 20.33
CA LEU A 140 -0.64 -15.80 20.69
C LEU A 140 -1.89 -16.52 21.22
N PRO A 141 -2.03 -16.70 22.54
CA PRO A 141 -3.03 -17.59 23.12
C PRO A 141 -4.47 -17.13 22.85
N TYR A 142 -4.67 -15.84 22.58
CA TYR A 142 -5.98 -15.23 22.34
C TYR A 142 -6.72 -15.69 21.07
N PHE A 143 -6.07 -16.47 20.20
CA PHE A 143 -6.73 -17.12 19.07
C PHE A 143 -7.11 -18.58 19.34
N SER A 144 -6.76 -19.17 20.50
CA SER A 144 -6.99 -20.60 20.76
C SER A 144 -8.46 -21.01 20.77
N GLY A 145 -9.36 -20.06 21.09
CA GLY A 145 -10.82 -20.27 21.05
C GLY A 145 -11.43 -20.13 19.65
N TRP A 146 -10.66 -19.65 18.67
CA TRP A 146 -11.15 -19.38 17.32
C TRP A 146 -11.08 -20.65 16.49
N ARG A 147 -12.03 -20.83 15.58
CA ARG A 147 -11.95 -21.92 14.61
C ARG A 147 -10.75 -21.72 13.70
N GLU A 148 -10.15 -22.80 13.24
CA GLU A 148 -8.99 -22.79 12.32
C GLU A 148 -9.26 -21.93 11.09
N ILE A 149 -10.45 -22.05 10.49
CA ILE A 149 -10.86 -21.22 9.34
C ILE A 149 -10.85 -19.71 9.66
N SER A 150 -11.22 -19.32 10.87
CA SER A 150 -11.20 -17.93 11.32
C SER A 150 -9.78 -17.44 11.54
N GLN A 151 -8.87 -18.30 12.04
CA GLN A 151 -7.46 -17.99 12.19
C GLN A 151 -6.80 -17.79 10.81
N ASP A 152 -7.04 -18.70 9.88
CA ASP A 152 -6.54 -18.64 8.49
C ASP A 152 -7.06 -17.39 7.76
N ASP A 153 -8.37 -17.12 7.87
CA ASP A 153 -8.97 -15.93 7.27
C ASP A 153 -8.40 -14.65 7.91
N TYR A 154 -8.16 -14.62 9.22
CA TYR A 154 -7.55 -13.48 9.88
C TYR A 154 -6.12 -13.25 9.37
N GLU A 155 -5.28 -14.29 9.31
CA GLU A 155 -3.92 -14.19 8.75
C GLU A 155 -3.94 -13.67 7.30
N LYS A 156 -4.88 -14.15 6.49
CA LYS A 156 -5.01 -13.82 5.08
C LYS A 156 -5.52 -12.40 4.85
N TYR A 157 -6.52 -11.96 5.60
CA TYR A 157 -7.22 -10.70 5.33
C TYR A 157 -6.69 -9.50 6.10
N GLN A 158 -5.92 -9.69 7.19
CA GLN A 158 -5.31 -8.59 7.96
C GLN A 158 -4.52 -7.62 7.07
N TRP A 159 -3.85 -8.12 6.03
CA TRP A 159 -2.99 -7.32 5.15
C TRP A 159 -3.75 -6.20 4.42
N ALA A 160 -5.09 -6.29 4.31
CA ALA A 160 -5.95 -5.22 3.82
C ALA A 160 -5.84 -3.94 4.63
N PHE A 161 -5.58 -4.09 5.92
CA PHE A 161 -5.63 -3.04 6.92
C PHE A 161 -4.25 -2.63 7.39
N LEU A 162 -3.17 -3.02 6.70
CA LEU A 162 -1.78 -2.79 7.11
C LEU A 162 -0.98 -1.95 6.10
N ALA A 163 -1.66 -1.25 5.17
CA ALA A 163 -0.98 -0.48 4.14
C ALA A 163 0.00 0.55 4.74
N PRO A 164 1.26 0.59 4.27
CA PRO A 164 2.31 1.42 4.85
C PRO A 164 2.09 2.91 4.57
N THR A 165 2.84 3.77 5.27
CA THR A 165 2.96 5.20 4.98
C THR A 165 4.38 5.48 4.52
N PHE A 166 4.52 6.21 3.41
CA PHE A 166 5.84 6.65 2.94
C PHE A 166 6.24 7.94 3.66
N GLU A 167 7.44 7.93 4.23
CA GLU A 167 7.97 8.99 5.10
C GLU A 167 9.08 9.77 4.39
N GLU A 168 9.22 11.06 4.74
CA GLU A 168 10.20 11.96 4.11
C GLU A 168 11.65 11.52 4.35
N ASP A 169 11.95 10.97 5.52
CA ASP A 169 13.33 10.62 5.90
C ASP A 169 13.70 9.19 5.50
N ASP A 170 12.72 8.39 5.08
CA ASP A 170 12.91 7.00 4.69
C ASP A 170 12.98 6.88 3.17
N PHE A 171 14.05 6.30 2.64
CA PHE A 171 14.18 6.02 1.21
C PHE A 171 13.95 4.56 0.84
N SER A 172 14.37 3.64 1.72
CA SER A 172 14.43 2.22 1.40
C SER A 172 13.45 1.42 2.25
N TYR A 173 12.56 0.68 1.59
CA TYR A 173 11.58 -0.17 2.25
C TYR A 173 11.73 -1.64 1.84
N GLU A 174 11.62 -2.53 2.82
CA GLU A 174 11.46 -3.96 2.59
C GLU A 174 10.09 -4.40 3.09
N PHE A 175 9.23 -4.78 2.15
CA PHE A 175 7.84 -5.14 2.44
C PHE A 175 7.64 -6.65 2.36
N HIS A 176 6.85 -7.16 3.31
CA HIS A 176 6.34 -8.51 3.25
C HIS A 176 5.52 -8.74 1.96
N GLN A 177 5.61 -9.93 1.37
CA GLN A 177 5.01 -10.22 0.06
C GLN A 177 3.49 -9.99 0.01
N ASN A 178 2.80 -10.18 1.15
CA ASN A 178 1.36 -10.03 1.28
C ASN A 178 0.91 -8.59 1.61
N LEU A 179 1.85 -7.70 1.95
CA LEU A 179 1.53 -6.31 2.32
C LEU A 179 0.86 -5.60 1.15
N ARG A 180 -0.31 -5.00 1.37
CA ARG A 180 -1.03 -4.28 0.32
C ARG A 180 -0.55 -2.84 0.30
N LEU A 181 -0.02 -2.40 -0.84
CA LEU A 181 0.58 -1.08 -0.96
C LEU A 181 -0.49 -0.01 -1.17
N PRO A 182 -0.25 1.24 -0.74
CA PRO A 182 -1.27 2.29 -0.76
C PRO A 182 -1.49 2.91 -2.16
N PHE A 183 -1.42 2.08 -3.20
CA PHE A 183 -1.55 2.50 -4.59
C PHE A 183 -3.01 2.39 -5.08
N VAL A 184 -3.48 3.43 -5.74
CA VAL A 184 -4.73 3.47 -6.50
C VAL A 184 -4.42 3.03 -7.93
N TYR A 185 -5.16 2.04 -8.42
CA TYR A 185 -5.03 1.58 -9.79
C TYR A 185 -5.59 2.62 -10.77
N LEU A 186 -4.75 3.09 -11.68
CA LEU A 186 -5.13 3.96 -12.78
C LEU A 186 -5.05 3.15 -14.07
N PRO A 187 -6.18 2.83 -14.73
CA PRO A 187 -6.16 2.08 -15.98
C PRO A 187 -5.31 2.82 -17.02
N ASN A 188 -4.18 2.25 -17.42
CA ASN A 188 -3.27 2.87 -18.37
C ASN A 188 -3.31 2.11 -19.71
N PRO A 189 -3.79 2.71 -20.80
CA PRO A 189 -3.91 2.02 -22.09
C PRO A 189 -2.57 1.71 -22.76
N LYS A 190 -1.43 2.26 -22.30
CA LYS A 190 -0.09 1.99 -22.87
C LYS A 190 1.01 2.10 -21.79
N PRO A 191 1.47 0.98 -21.20
CA PRO A 191 2.65 1.01 -20.34
C PRO A 191 3.91 1.25 -21.17
N ASP A 192 4.71 2.26 -20.80
CA ASP A 192 6.04 2.45 -21.38
C ASP A 192 6.94 1.31 -20.91
N ARG A 193 7.32 0.45 -21.86
CA ARG A 193 8.33 -0.59 -21.63
C ARG A 193 9.69 -0.03 -22.02
N GLY A 194 10.53 0.24 -21.03
CA GLY A 194 11.94 0.54 -21.25
C GLY A 194 12.79 -0.72 -21.26
N TYR A 195 14.06 -0.57 -21.66
CA TYR A 195 15.05 -1.67 -21.64
C TYR A 195 15.31 -2.22 -20.22
N PHE A 196 15.15 -1.38 -19.19
CA PHE A 196 15.50 -1.70 -17.80
C PHE A 196 14.30 -2.04 -16.90
N GLY A 197 13.08 -2.13 -17.45
CA GLY A 197 11.89 -2.38 -16.65
C GLY A 197 10.60 -1.78 -17.20
N LYS A 198 9.51 -2.01 -16.49
CA LYS A 198 8.17 -1.48 -16.79
C LYS A 198 7.91 -0.28 -15.88
N VAL A 199 7.53 0.87 -16.44
CA VAL A 199 7.07 2.01 -15.64
C VAL A 199 5.56 2.10 -15.72
N LEU A 200 4.92 2.22 -14.56
CA LEU A 200 3.47 2.35 -14.43
C LEU A 200 3.11 3.68 -13.79
N LYS A 201 2.12 4.36 -14.36
CA LYS A 201 1.45 5.48 -13.71
C LYS A 201 0.44 4.91 -12.70
N LEU A 202 0.61 5.23 -11.43
CA LEU A 202 -0.29 4.84 -10.34
C LEU A 202 -0.69 6.06 -9.52
N GLY A 203 -1.77 5.95 -8.76
CA GLY A 203 -2.07 6.92 -7.71
C GLY A 203 -1.45 6.48 -6.40
N LEU A 204 -0.84 7.38 -5.62
CA LEU A 204 -0.44 7.14 -4.23
C LEU A 204 -1.45 7.84 -3.31
N ARG A 205 -2.10 7.12 -2.38
CA ARG A 205 -3.09 7.73 -1.48
C ARG A 205 -2.46 8.83 -0.61
N ILE A 206 -3.10 9.99 -0.54
CA ILE A 206 -2.58 11.18 0.18
C ILE A 206 -2.43 11.00 1.68
N ASP A 207 -3.19 10.09 2.28
CA ASP A 207 -3.18 9.72 3.71
C ASP A 207 -2.19 8.60 4.03
N HIS A 208 -1.40 8.17 3.05
CA HIS A 208 -0.31 7.20 3.17
C HIS A 208 1.05 7.79 2.77
N GLN A 209 1.20 9.11 2.89
CA GLN A 209 2.46 9.79 2.62
C GLN A 209 2.62 11.00 3.54
N ARG A 210 3.86 11.27 3.97
CA ARG A 210 4.28 12.49 4.66
C ARG A 210 5.47 13.14 3.95
N LEU A 211 5.34 13.30 2.64
CA LEU A 211 6.40 13.74 1.73
C LEU A 211 6.29 15.24 1.46
N THR A 212 6.68 16.04 2.45
CA THR A 212 6.53 17.51 2.44
C THR A 212 7.48 18.22 1.46
N SER A 213 8.59 17.58 1.08
CA SER A 213 9.60 18.19 0.21
C SER A 213 9.37 17.92 -1.29
N PHE A 214 8.31 17.20 -1.63
CA PHE A 214 7.91 16.86 -2.99
C PHE A 214 6.67 17.67 -3.38
N GLU A 215 6.69 18.28 -4.57
CA GLU A 215 5.54 19.01 -5.12
C GLU A 215 4.49 18.04 -5.67
N MET A 216 3.84 17.31 -4.77
CA MET A 216 2.84 16.29 -5.09
C MET A 216 1.47 16.76 -4.64
N ASN A 217 0.83 17.57 -5.47
CA ASN A 217 -0.52 18.06 -5.21
C ASN A 217 -1.55 17.15 -5.89
N PRO A 218 -2.59 16.68 -5.18
CA PRO A 218 -3.66 15.93 -5.80
C PRO A 218 -4.40 16.80 -6.81
N LYS A 219 -4.81 16.22 -7.94
CA LYS A 219 -5.73 16.91 -8.85
C LYS A 219 -7.05 17.16 -8.13
N SER A 220 -7.75 18.24 -8.50
CA SER A 220 -8.95 18.69 -7.77
C SER A 220 -9.94 17.54 -7.51
N LYS A 221 -10.24 17.30 -6.22
CA LYS A 221 -11.13 16.24 -5.68
C LYS A 221 -10.55 14.81 -5.66
N GLU A 222 -9.33 14.59 -6.14
CA GLU A 222 -8.69 13.28 -6.03
C GLU A 222 -8.15 13.03 -4.62
N LYS A 223 -8.24 11.76 -4.20
CA LYS A 223 -7.74 11.27 -2.92
C LYS A 223 -6.33 10.66 -3.04
N HIS A 224 -5.65 10.91 -4.15
CA HIS A 224 -4.32 10.39 -4.44
C HIS A 224 -3.51 11.43 -5.23
N VAL A 225 -2.21 11.24 -5.27
CA VAL A 225 -1.26 11.96 -6.12
C VAL A 225 -0.73 11.00 -7.17
N GLU A 226 -0.52 11.47 -8.39
CA GLU A 226 0.01 10.62 -9.46
C GLU A 226 1.51 10.39 -9.28
N VAL A 227 1.94 9.13 -9.37
CA VAL A 227 3.34 8.71 -9.26
C VAL A 227 3.70 7.78 -10.41
N ALA A 228 4.98 7.76 -10.77
CA ALA A 228 5.56 6.74 -11.63
C ALA A 228 6.21 5.65 -10.78
N VAL A 229 5.79 4.40 -10.95
CA VAL A 229 6.41 3.23 -10.30
C VAL A 229 7.16 2.42 -11.35
N LYS A 230 8.48 2.40 -11.23
CA LYS A 230 9.40 1.63 -12.08
C LYS A 230 9.61 0.26 -11.45
N PHE A 231 9.20 -0.78 -12.17
CA PHE A 231 9.43 -2.19 -11.84
C PHE A 231 10.67 -2.67 -12.58
N MET A 232 11.69 -3.08 -11.86
CA MET A 232 12.89 -3.68 -12.46
C MET A 232 12.52 -5.02 -13.10
N ASN A 233 13.01 -5.26 -14.31
CA ASN A 233 12.61 -6.42 -15.08
C ASN A 233 13.03 -7.73 -14.38
N THR A 234 12.08 -8.61 -14.15
CA THR A 234 12.31 -10.00 -13.72
C THR A 234 11.95 -11.00 -14.81
N ASP A 235 11.67 -10.54 -16.05
CA ASP A 235 11.48 -11.45 -17.18
C ASP A 235 12.70 -12.36 -17.30
N ASN A 236 12.45 -13.66 -17.54
CA ASN A 236 13.36 -14.81 -17.45
C ASN A 236 14.68 -14.74 -18.25
N SER A 237 15.03 -13.60 -18.87
CA SER A 237 16.25 -13.39 -19.63
C SER A 237 17.45 -12.94 -18.79
N MET A 238 17.26 -12.52 -17.53
CA MET A 238 18.33 -12.08 -16.64
C MET A 238 18.33 -12.90 -15.33
N ALA A 239 19.51 -13.32 -14.88
CA ALA A 239 19.63 -14.01 -13.60
C ALA A 239 19.21 -13.10 -12.44
N ASN A 240 18.48 -13.63 -11.46
CA ASN A 240 18.02 -12.88 -10.28
C ASN A 240 19.16 -12.16 -9.53
N SER A 241 20.37 -12.73 -9.56
CA SER A 241 21.56 -12.11 -8.96
C SER A 241 21.95 -10.79 -9.63
N ASP A 242 21.75 -10.67 -10.94
CA ASP A 242 22.11 -9.48 -11.70
C ASP A 242 21.05 -8.39 -11.51
N VAL A 243 19.77 -8.76 -11.50
CA VAL A 243 18.66 -7.83 -11.15
C VAL A 243 18.88 -7.23 -9.75
N LYS A 244 19.30 -8.05 -8.78
CA LYS A 244 19.63 -7.56 -7.43
C LYS A 244 20.79 -6.56 -7.46
N LYS A 245 21.89 -6.87 -8.16
CA LYS A 245 23.04 -5.95 -8.27
C LYS A 245 22.65 -4.63 -8.95
N PHE A 246 21.89 -4.68 -10.04
CA PHE A 246 21.41 -3.48 -10.71
C PHE A 246 20.49 -2.65 -9.82
N TYR A 247 19.59 -3.30 -9.08
CA TYR A 247 18.73 -2.63 -8.12
C TYR A 247 19.52 -1.93 -7.03
N GLU A 248 20.48 -2.60 -6.38
CA GLU A 248 21.27 -1.96 -5.30
C GLU A 248 22.11 -0.79 -5.83
N ARG A 249 22.67 -0.91 -7.03
CA ARG A 249 23.42 0.18 -7.66
C ARG A 249 22.51 1.38 -7.96
N GLU A 250 21.37 1.15 -8.60
CA GLU A 250 20.39 2.19 -8.91
C GLU A 250 19.86 2.85 -7.62
N LYS A 251 19.54 2.04 -6.62
CA LYS A 251 19.08 2.50 -5.30
C LYS A 251 20.09 3.44 -4.65
N THR A 252 21.36 3.05 -4.60
CA THR A 252 22.43 3.87 -4.03
C THR A 252 22.55 5.21 -4.77
N THR A 253 22.51 5.18 -6.10
CA THR A 253 22.56 6.39 -6.93
C THR A 253 21.36 7.30 -6.68
N LEU A 254 20.14 6.75 -6.65
CA LEU A 254 18.92 7.52 -6.43
C LEU A 254 18.83 8.08 -5.01
N GLU A 255 19.34 7.36 -4.02
CA GLU A 255 19.45 7.84 -2.63
C GLU A 255 20.40 9.05 -2.53
N LEU A 256 21.57 8.95 -3.17
CA LEU A 256 22.51 10.06 -3.26
C LEU A 256 21.89 11.27 -3.97
N MET A 257 21.28 11.05 -5.14
CA MET A 257 20.61 12.10 -5.91
C MET A 257 19.46 12.77 -5.14
N ARG A 258 18.70 11.98 -4.34
CA ARG A 258 17.66 12.52 -3.45
C ARG A 258 18.25 13.51 -2.44
N GLY A 259 19.45 13.23 -1.93
CA GLY A 259 20.17 14.09 -0.97
C GLY A 259 20.70 15.40 -1.55
N LEU A 260 21.01 15.45 -2.85
CA LEU A 260 21.54 16.65 -3.51
C LEU A 260 20.53 17.80 -3.60
N LYS A 261 19.23 17.49 -3.56
CA LYS A 261 18.13 18.47 -3.66
C LYS A 261 18.26 19.44 -4.84
N ASP A 262 18.85 18.98 -5.94
CA ASP A 262 18.98 19.75 -7.18
C ASP A 262 17.64 19.76 -7.95
N LEU A 263 17.26 20.93 -8.48
CA LEU A 263 16.01 21.11 -9.23
C LEU A 263 16.02 20.41 -10.59
N HIS A 264 17.20 20.08 -11.11
CA HIS A 264 17.41 19.47 -12.44
C HIS A 264 17.58 17.96 -12.38
N LEU A 265 17.67 17.37 -11.17
CA LEU A 265 17.78 15.92 -11.00
C LEU A 265 16.46 15.32 -10.55
N ILE A 266 16.08 14.20 -11.18
CA ILE A 266 14.90 13.47 -10.75
C ILE A 266 15.09 12.95 -9.33
N ARG A 267 14.21 13.38 -8.42
CA ARG A 267 14.20 12.89 -7.05
C ARG A 267 13.26 11.70 -6.93
N ALA A 268 13.83 10.54 -6.66
CA ALA A 268 13.04 9.37 -6.29
C ALA A 268 12.37 9.61 -4.92
N ILE A 269 11.09 9.23 -4.82
CA ILE A 269 10.33 9.25 -3.58
C ILE A 269 10.83 8.14 -2.66
N ALA A 270 10.90 6.92 -3.18
CA ALA A 270 11.33 5.75 -2.42
C ALA A 270 11.76 4.61 -3.34
N ALA A 271 12.57 3.72 -2.80
CA ALA A 271 12.87 2.39 -3.34
C ALA A 271 12.22 1.34 -2.43
N TYR A 272 11.64 0.29 -3.01
CA TYR A 272 11.13 -0.82 -2.21
C TYR A 272 11.34 -2.20 -2.84
N THR A 273 11.35 -3.20 -1.96
CA THR A 273 11.30 -4.61 -2.32
C THR A 273 9.99 -5.21 -1.80
N LYS A 274 9.35 -6.07 -2.60
CA LYS A 274 8.14 -6.83 -2.20
C LYS A 274 8.16 -8.18 -2.90
N GLY A 275 8.42 -9.25 -2.15
CA GLY A 275 8.71 -10.56 -2.73
C GLY A 275 9.89 -10.49 -3.71
N THR A 276 9.67 -10.91 -4.95
CA THR A 276 10.67 -10.83 -6.04
C THR A 276 10.73 -9.45 -6.71
N SER A 277 9.73 -8.59 -6.50
CA SER A 277 9.68 -7.27 -7.12
C SER A 277 10.72 -6.33 -6.51
N ARG A 278 11.33 -5.52 -7.37
CA ARG A 278 12.30 -4.47 -7.04
C ARG A 278 11.84 -3.20 -7.73
N CYS A 279 11.50 -2.17 -6.96
CA CYS A 279 10.72 -1.04 -7.46
C CYS A 279 11.29 0.30 -6.99
N PHE A 280 11.04 1.33 -7.80
CA PHE A 280 11.33 2.72 -7.49
C PHE A 280 10.10 3.58 -7.76
N ILE A 281 9.83 4.54 -6.88
CA ILE A 281 8.71 5.45 -6.94
C ILE A 281 9.25 6.84 -7.25
N PHE A 282 8.67 7.51 -8.24
CA PHE A 282 9.01 8.87 -8.65
C PHE A 282 7.76 9.73 -8.72
N PRO A 283 7.88 11.06 -8.59
CA PRO A 283 6.82 11.98 -8.98
C PRO A 283 6.40 11.72 -10.43
N TRP A 284 5.11 11.82 -10.73
CA TRP A 284 4.66 11.71 -12.12
C TRP A 284 5.01 12.99 -12.89
N ALA A 285 5.71 12.85 -14.01
CA ALA A 285 6.03 13.97 -14.91
C ALA A 285 4.95 14.10 -15.99
N GLU A 286 4.15 15.17 -15.94
CA GLU A 286 3.07 15.40 -16.92
C GLU A 286 3.57 15.54 -18.36
N GLY A 287 4.77 16.09 -18.55
CA GLY A 287 5.40 16.28 -19.86
C GLY A 287 5.91 15.00 -20.54
N GLY A 288 5.81 13.84 -19.88
CA GLY A 288 6.32 12.57 -20.43
C GLY A 288 7.84 12.51 -20.53
N ASN A 289 8.36 11.69 -21.44
CA ASN A 289 9.80 11.58 -21.68
C ASN A 289 10.26 12.56 -22.78
N LEU A 290 11.48 13.06 -22.65
CA LEU A 290 12.06 14.04 -23.58
C LEU A 290 12.14 13.50 -25.03
N ASP A 291 12.41 12.21 -25.23
CA ASP A 291 12.46 11.63 -26.60
C ASP A 291 11.12 11.77 -27.31
N THR A 292 10.01 11.51 -26.61
CA THR A 292 8.66 11.68 -27.16
C THR A 292 8.40 13.16 -27.42
N PHE A 293 8.67 14.02 -26.44
CA PHE A 293 8.52 15.47 -26.58
C PHE A 293 9.22 16.01 -27.83
N TRP A 294 10.50 15.69 -28.02
CA TRP A 294 11.28 16.14 -29.18
C TRP A 294 10.84 15.51 -30.52
N ARG A 295 10.26 14.31 -30.51
CA ARG A 295 9.76 13.64 -31.72
C ARG A 295 8.39 14.14 -32.16
N THR A 296 7.53 14.52 -31.22
CA THR A 296 6.13 14.84 -31.52
C THR A 296 5.86 16.34 -31.59
N ASP A 297 6.66 17.18 -30.91
CA ASP A 297 6.37 18.60 -30.72
C ASP A 297 7.44 19.50 -31.38
N GLN A 298 7.63 19.34 -32.69
CA GLN A 298 8.63 20.10 -33.46
C GLN A 298 8.16 21.51 -33.87
N SER A 299 6.88 21.85 -33.66
CA SER A 299 6.28 23.09 -34.17
C SER A 299 6.61 24.33 -33.32
N ASP A 300 6.97 24.17 -32.05
CA ASP A 300 7.17 25.27 -31.08
C ASP A 300 8.60 25.32 -30.51
N LEU A 301 9.60 24.92 -31.30
CA LEU A 301 11.02 25.07 -30.98
C LEU A 301 11.42 26.56 -30.98
N ASP A 302 11.13 27.28 -29.91
CA ASP A 302 11.58 28.65 -29.70
C ASP A 302 12.94 28.71 -28.95
N GLU A 303 13.60 29.86 -29.01
CA GLU A 303 14.91 30.07 -28.36
C GLU A 303 14.85 29.82 -26.84
N ASN A 304 13.71 30.08 -26.21
CA ASN A 304 13.54 29.92 -24.77
C ASN A 304 13.49 28.45 -24.36
N LEU A 305 12.82 27.61 -25.13
CA LEU A 305 12.73 26.17 -24.92
C LEU A 305 14.11 25.51 -25.09
N VAL A 306 14.87 25.92 -26.11
CA VAL A 306 16.24 25.43 -26.34
C VAL A 306 17.15 25.85 -25.20
N ARG A 307 17.10 27.11 -24.77
CA ARG A 307 17.87 27.60 -23.63
C ARG A 307 17.51 26.84 -22.35
N TRP A 308 16.22 26.67 -22.07
CA TRP A 308 15.74 25.90 -20.92
C TRP A 308 16.27 24.46 -20.94
N ALA A 309 16.24 23.78 -22.09
CA ALA A 309 16.74 22.42 -22.23
C ALA A 309 18.26 22.33 -22.00
N LEU A 310 19.03 23.30 -22.50
CA LEU A 310 20.47 23.40 -22.25
C LEU A 310 20.77 23.67 -20.77
N ASP A 311 19.96 24.49 -20.10
CA ASP A 311 20.07 24.71 -18.67
C ASP A 311 19.80 23.42 -17.88
N GLN A 312 18.80 22.63 -18.26
CA GLN A 312 18.56 21.30 -17.67
C GLN A 312 19.76 20.36 -17.85
N MET A 313 20.32 20.28 -19.07
CA MET A 313 21.50 19.44 -19.33
C MET A 313 22.72 19.88 -18.55
N THR A 314 22.91 21.20 -18.41
CA THR A 314 24.00 21.79 -17.62
C THR A 314 23.82 21.47 -16.14
N GLY A 315 22.60 21.59 -15.61
CA GLY A 315 22.26 21.20 -14.23
C GLY A 315 22.51 19.72 -13.96
N ILE A 316 22.08 18.83 -14.87
CA ILE A 316 22.33 17.39 -14.76
C ILE A 316 23.84 17.10 -14.76
N ALA A 317 24.60 17.68 -15.69
CA ALA A 317 26.05 17.49 -15.76
C ALA A 317 26.76 18.00 -14.50
N GLY A 318 26.34 19.15 -13.98
CA GLY A 318 26.84 19.71 -12.72
C GLY A 318 26.57 18.79 -11.54
N GLY A 319 25.33 18.30 -11.40
CA GLY A 319 24.94 17.37 -10.34
C GLY A 319 25.73 16.05 -10.35
N ILE A 320 26.01 15.52 -11.54
CA ILE A 320 26.87 14.33 -11.72
C ILE A 320 28.31 14.62 -11.30
N GLN A 321 28.85 15.81 -11.60
CA GLN A 321 30.21 16.18 -11.25
C GLN A 321 30.41 16.35 -9.74
N THR A 322 29.39 16.83 -9.01
CA THR A 322 29.40 16.92 -7.54
C THR A 322 29.19 15.59 -6.81
N SER A 323 28.86 14.51 -7.53
CA SER A 323 28.60 13.17 -6.97
C SER A 323 29.83 12.24 -6.99
N GLN A 324 31.02 12.75 -7.36
CA GLN A 324 32.28 11.99 -7.41
C GLN A 324 33.10 12.06 -6.12
#